data_AF-A0A7K7WRB0-F1
#
_entry.id   AF-A0A7K7WRB0-F1
#
_cell.length_a   1.000
_cell.length_b   1.000
_cell.length_c   1.000
_cell.angle_alpha   90.00
_cell.angle_beta   90.00
_cell.angle_gamma   90.00
#
_symmetry.space_group_name_H-M   'P 1'
#
loop_
_entity.id
_entity.type
_entity.pdbx_description
1 polymer ?
#
loop_
_entity_poly.entity_id
_entity_poly.type
_entity_poly.pdbx_seq_one_letter_code
_entity_poly.pdbx_strand_id
1 'polypeptide(L)' 'LAGDSGAGKSSFLLRFCSNEFSGDVPSTLGVDFRVKQLLVDGEQTTVQIWDTAGQERFRSIARSYFRKAHGVLLLYDISS' A
#
# COMPACT_ATOMS: atom_id res chain seq x y z
N LEU A 1 0.14 -3.71 -1.29
CA LEU A 1 -1.12 -3.07 -1.69
C LEU A 1 -1.32 -3.28 -3.17
N ALA A 2 -2.54 -3.53 -3.61
CA ALA A 2 -2.89 -3.69 -5.02
C ALA A 2 -4.14 -2.85 -5.33
N GLY A 3 -4.31 -2.46 -6.59
CA GLY A 3 -5.42 -1.62 -7.05
C GLY A 3 -4.97 -0.56 -8.05
N ASP A 4 -5.91 -0.02 -8.81
CA ASP A 4 -5.62 0.90 -9.90
C ASP A 4 -5.11 2.26 -9.40
N SER A 5 -4.48 3.02 -10.29
CA SER A 5 -4.06 4.40 -10.00
C SER A 5 -5.28 5.22 -9.58
N GLY A 6 -5.16 6.02 -8.52
CA GLY A 6 -6.29 6.79 -7.98
C GLY A 6 -7.13 6.07 -6.93
N ALA A 7 -7.02 4.75 -6.77
CA ALA A 7 -7.79 3.97 -5.78
C ALA A 7 -7.45 4.24 -4.29
N GLY A 8 -6.61 5.24 -3.97
CA GLY A 8 -6.30 5.63 -2.59
C GLY A 8 -5.26 4.79 -1.84
N LYS A 9 -4.49 3.92 -2.52
CA LYS A 9 -3.48 3.04 -1.87
C LYS A 9 -2.44 3.79 -1.04
N SER A 10 -1.84 4.83 -1.61
CA SER A 10 -0.81 5.62 -0.95
C SER A 10 -1.38 6.45 0.20
N SER A 11 -2.58 7.00 0.04
CA SER A 11 -3.31 7.71 1.11
C SER A 11 -3.67 6.77 2.27
N PHE A 12 -4.09 5.53 1.98
CA PHE A 12 -4.29 4.50 3.00
C PHE A 12 -2.99 4.20 3.75
N LEU A 13 -1.88 4.01 3.03
CA LEU A 13 -0.59 3.72 3.65
C LEU A 13 -0.12 4.87 4.56
N LEU A 14 -0.27 6.12 4.12
CA LEU A 14 0.06 7.30 4.91
C LEU A 14 -0.78 7.37 6.19
N ARG A 15 -2.10 7.20 6.07
CA ARG A 15 -2.99 7.19 7.24
C ARG A 15 -2.64 6.05 8.18
N PHE A 16 -2.38 4.86 7.65
CA PHE A 16 -2.05 3.70 8.45
C PHE A 16 -0.73 3.88 9.20
N CYS A 17 0.32 4.39 8.57
CA CYS A 17 1.65 4.50 9.19
C CYS A 17 1.80 5.75 10.07
N SER A 18 1.28 6.90 9.64
CA SER A 18 1.53 8.20 10.28
C SER A 18 0.30 8.83 10.92
N ASN A 19 -0.87 8.21 10.77
CA ASN A 19 -2.15 8.82 11.16
C ASN A 19 -2.40 10.19 10.49
N GLU A 20 -1.92 10.38 9.27
CA GLU A 20 -2.03 11.62 8.48
C GLU A 20 -2.89 11.42 7.23
N PHE A 21 -3.44 12.51 6.70
CA PHE A 21 -4.09 12.54 5.40
C PHE A 21 -3.73 13.85 4.69
N SER A 22 -3.39 13.73 3.41
CA SER A 22 -3.11 14.84 2.52
C SER A 22 -3.95 14.69 1.26
N GLY A 23 -4.49 15.79 0.75
CA GLY A 23 -5.11 15.82 -0.57
C GLY A 23 -4.07 15.69 -1.70
N ASP A 24 -2.83 16.05 -1.42
CA ASP A 24 -1.74 16.12 -2.38
C ASP A 24 -0.75 14.96 -2.17
N VAL A 25 -1.25 13.71 -2.19
CA VAL A 25 -0.37 12.54 -2.18
C VAL A 25 0.16 12.33 -3.61
N PRO A 26 1.48 12.47 -3.86
CA PRO A 26 2.03 12.28 -5.19
C PRO A 26 1.84 10.83 -5.63
N SER A 27 1.72 10.62 -6.95
CA SER A 27 1.64 9.28 -7.51
C SER A 27 2.90 8.47 -7.17
N THR A 28 2.72 7.26 -6.63
CA THR A 28 3.83 6.34 -6.37
C THR A 28 4.55 6.00 -7.68
N LEU A 29 5.85 6.26 -7.72
CA LEU A 29 6.75 5.82 -8.80
C LEU A 29 7.33 4.45 -8.41
N GLY A 30 6.91 3.39 -9.08
CA GLY A 30 7.36 2.03 -8.76
C GLY A 30 6.72 1.47 -7.48
N VAL A 31 7.50 1.38 -6.39
CA VAL A 31 7.08 0.74 -5.13
C VAL A 31 7.60 1.54 -3.93
N ASP A 32 6.73 1.85 -2.97
CA ASP A 32 7.09 2.39 -1.64
C ASP A 32 7.01 1.27 -0.59
N PHE A 33 7.87 1.35 0.43
CA PHE A 33 7.99 0.35 1.48
C PHE A 33 7.89 1.00 2.85
N ARG A 34 7.03 0.46 3.71
CA ARG A 34 6.86 0.89 5.10
C ARG A 34 6.83 -0.29 6.05
N VAL A 35 7.31 -0.06 7.27
CA VAL A 35 7.24 -1.01 8.38
C VAL A 35 6.48 -0.36 9.52
N LYS A 36 5.55 -1.10 10.13
CA LYS A 36 4.81 -0.67 11.32
C LYS A 36 4.74 -1.78 12.35
N GLN A 37 5.03 -1.47 13.60
CA GLN A 37 4.79 -2.37 14.73
C GLN A 37 3.34 -2.21 15.21
N LEU A 38 2.66 -3.32 15.46
CA LEU A 38 1.28 -3.37 15.94
C LEU A 38 1.18 -4.35 17.11
N LEU A 39 0.25 -4.10 18.03
CA LEU A 39 -0.20 -5.11 18.97
C LEU A 39 -1.42 -5.81 18.37
N VAL A 40 -1.30 -7.09 18.06
CA VAL A 40 -2.38 -7.92 17.50
C VAL A 40 -2.58 -9.10 18.43
N ASP A 41 -3.79 -9.26 18.98
CA ASP A 41 -4.13 -10.35 19.91
C ASP A 41 -3.18 -10.48 21.12
N GLY A 42 -2.63 -9.34 21.57
CA GLY A 42 -1.68 -9.27 22.69
C GLY A 42 -0.22 -9.53 22.30
N GLU A 43 0.09 -9.78 21.03
CA GLU A 43 1.44 -10.02 20.53
C GLU A 43 1.96 -8.83 19.69
N GLN A 44 3.23 -8.46 19.90
CA GLN A 44 3.88 -7.45 19.07
C GLN A 44 4.22 -8.02 17.69
N THR A 45 3.54 -7.51 16.67
CA THR A 45 3.67 -7.95 15.28
C THR A 45 4.27 -6.83 14.42
N THR A 46 5.33 -7.18 13.69
CA THR A 46 5.92 -6.29 12.67
C THR A 46 5.22 -6.49 11.33
N VAL A 47 4.51 -5.49 10.85
CA VAL A 47 3.86 -5.50 9.54
C VAL A 47 4.73 -4.74 8.55
N GLN A 48 5.09 -5.42 7.46
CA GLN A 48 5.75 -4.84 6.29
C GLN A 48 4.71 -4.62 5.20
N ILE A 49 4.66 -3.40 4.65
CA ILE A 49 3.71 -3.03 3.62
C ILE A 49 4.46 -2.46 2.43
N TRP A 50 4.14 -3.00 1.26
CA TRP A 50 4.61 -2.53 -0.03
C TRP A 50 3.46 -1.81 -0.73
N ASP A 51 3.53 -0.49 -0.89
CA ASP A 51 2.63 0.26 -1.78
C ASP A 51 3.18 0.21 -3.20
N THR A 52 2.32 -0.09 -4.16
CA THR A 52 2.72 -0.24 -5.56
C THR A 52 2.06 0.85 -6.40
N ALA A 53 2.79 1.38 -7.36
CA ALA A 53 2.24 2.23 -8.40
C ALA A 53 1.07 1.50 -9.11
N GLY A 54 -0.11 2.11 -9.09
CA GLY A 54 -1.30 1.56 -9.75
C GLY A 54 -1.33 1.80 -11.27
N GLN A 55 -0.28 2.37 -11.84
CA GLN A 55 -0.20 2.60 -13.28
C GLN A 55 0.33 1.36 -14.01
N GLU A 56 -0.32 1.02 -15.12
CA GLU A 56 -0.02 -0.17 -15.93
C GLU A 56 1.45 -0.31 -16.33
N ARG A 57 2.13 0.81 -16.58
CA ARG A 57 3.55 0.87 -16.93
C ARG A 57 4.50 0.37 -15.83
N PHE A 58 4.03 0.25 -14.59
CA PHE A 58 4.80 -0.29 -13.45
C PHE A 58 4.29 -1.65 -12.96
N ARG A 59 3.31 -2.25 -13.63
CA ARG A 59 2.64 -3.49 -13.20
C ARG A 59 3.59 -4.70 -13.16
N SER A 60 4.62 -4.71 -14.01
CA SER A 60 5.66 -5.75 -14.01
C SER A 60 6.54 -5.71 -12.76
N ILE A 61 6.80 -4.50 -12.24
CA ILE A 61 7.58 -4.30 -11.02
C ILE A 61 6.80 -4.83 -9.81
N ALA A 62 5.50 -4.56 -9.72
CA ALA A 62 4.67 -5.02 -8.61
C ALA A 62 4.62 -6.55 -8.45
N ARG A 63 4.70 -7.31 -9.56
CA ARG A 63 4.62 -8.79 -9.53
C ARG A 63 5.72 -9.45 -8.70
N SER A 64 6.93 -8.91 -8.70
CA SER A 64 8.04 -9.50 -7.94
C SER A 64 7.84 -9.37 -6.42
N TYR A 65 7.22 -8.28 -5.97
CA TYR A 65 6.96 -8.01 -4.56
C TYR A 65 5.83 -8.87 -3.98
N PHE A 66 4.85 -9.29 -4.80
CA PHE A 66 3.77 -10.15 -4.32
C PHE A 66 4.22 -11.59 -4.01
N ARG A 67 5.35 -12.07 -4.55
CA ARG A 67 5.77 -13.48 -4.46
C ARG A 67 5.99 -13.98 -3.03
N LYS A 68 6.30 -13.08 -2.08
CA LYS A 68 6.56 -13.41 -0.67
C LYS A 68 5.55 -12.76 0.28
N ALA A 69 4.45 -12.22 -0.25
CA ALA A 69 3.46 -11.56 0.57
C ALA A 69 2.63 -12.59 1.35
N HIS A 70 2.47 -12.38 2.66
CA HIS A 70 1.55 -13.17 3.49
C HIS A 70 0.07 -12.83 3.21
N GLY A 71 -0.20 -11.64 2.67
CA GLY A 71 -1.54 -11.18 2.35
C GLY A 71 -1.51 -10.01 1.38
N VAL A 72 -2.67 -9.72 0.79
CA VAL A 72 -2.86 -8.62 -0.17
C VAL A 72 -4.08 -7.81 0.25
N LEU A 73 -3.90 -6.49 0.34
CA LEU A 73 -5.00 -5.52 0.41
C LEU A 73 -5.27 -5.00 -1.00
N LEU A 74 -6.46 -5.30 -1.53
CA LEU A 74 -6.95 -4.82 -2.82
C LEU A 74 -7.86 -3.62 -2.58
N LEU A 75 -7.50 -2.46 -3.12
CA LEU A 75 -8.23 -1.22 -2.98
C LEU A 75 -8.83 -0.80 -4.32
N TYR A 76 -10.02 -0.23 -4.27
CA TYR A 76 -10.73 0.35 -5.41
C TYR A 76 -11.49 1.59 -4.95
N ASP A 77 -11.79 2.49 -5.89
CA ASP A 77 -12.67 3.63 -5.66
C ASP A 77 -14.11 3.21 -5.99
N ILE A 78 -15.04 3.38 -5.06
CA ILE A 78 -16.46 3.03 -5.25
C ILE A 78 -17.15 3.91 -6.30
N SER A 79 -16.56 5.04 -6.65
CA SER A 79 -17.09 6.02 -7.61
C SER A 79 -16.54 5.83 -9.04
N SER A 80 -15.63 4.87 -9.26
CA SER A 80 -14.97 4.60 -10.53
C SER A 80 -15.28 3.21 -11.09
#